data_AF-A0A3M0WWT6-F1
#
_entry.id   AF-A0A3M0WWT6-F1
#
_cell.length_a   1.000
_cell.length_b   1.000
_cell.length_c   1.000
_cell.angle_alpha   90.00
_cell.angle_beta   90.00
_cell.angle_gamma   90.00
#
_symmetry.space_group_name_H-M   'P 1'
#
loop_
_entity.id
_entity.type
_entity.pdbx_description
1 polymer ?
#
loop_
_entity_poly.entity_id
_entity_poly.type
_entity_poly.pdbx_seq_one_letter_code
_entity_poly.pdbx_strand_id
1 'polypeptide(L)'
;MSKYLEILAGAGVAALLVGAWYGAHVIAPPLPEAQASSAPAATETVASAPAPAASGPEVIMAAAEVEKQDPLPKLEREGHFGIGREALPEEIAAWHIDVTPSGHNLPKGQGSVSEGEELFLDNCAMCHGDFGEGVGRWPVLAGGHGSLKDERPEKTIGSYWPYLSSVFDYIRRAMPFGNARSLTNDQVYAITAYLLYMNDIVDEDFVLSDKNFLDIHLPNEKGFFMDDREQTELPKFTREPCMKDCKPEVKIRMRARVLDVTPDDGITAKRIALAKAVNSGQPAPAPAAAPSGEQTAAAGNAGGDDALIKKGEKVFKKCKSCHAVGEGARNKTGPQLNGVIGRKAASVEGFKYSAAMKAKAAEGLVWTEENLKAFLTKPKAFVPGTKMGFAGLRKESDIDALLAYLRQFGAQ
;
A
#
# COMPACT_ATOMS: atom_id res chain seq x y z
N MET A 1 29.80 -10.36 -62.81
CA MET A 1 28.98 -11.43 -63.45
C MET A 1 27.86 -11.73 -62.46
N SER A 2 26.56 -11.68 -62.76
CA SER A 2 25.79 -11.17 -63.93
C SER A 2 24.98 -9.93 -63.46
N LYS A 3 24.52 -8.92 -64.22
CA LYS A 3 24.00 -8.74 -65.60
C LYS A 3 22.60 -9.33 -65.88
N TYR A 4 21.72 -8.45 -66.37
CA TYR A 4 20.28 -8.62 -66.66
C TYR A 4 19.41 -8.85 -65.41
N LEU A 5 18.30 -8.13 -65.19
CA LEU A 5 17.40 -7.49 -66.16
C LEU A 5 16.98 -6.06 -65.73
N GLU A 6 16.97 -5.09 -66.66
CA GLU A 6 16.21 -3.84 -66.58
C GLU A 6 15.21 -3.79 -67.75
N ILE A 7 13.97 -3.36 -67.50
CA ILE A 7 13.02 -2.90 -68.52
C ILE A 7 12.28 -1.69 -67.94
N LEU A 8 12.24 -0.58 -68.69
CA LEU A 8 11.60 0.68 -68.30
C LEU A 8 10.29 0.92 -69.06
N ALA A 9 9.16 0.98 -68.34
CA ALA A 9 7.93 1.72 -68.67
C ALA A 9 6.91 1.50 -67.53
N GLY A 10 6.13 2.47 -67.06
CA GLY A 10 6.08 3.90 -67.39
C GLY A 10 5.41 4.69 -66.25
N ALA A 11 5.36 6.03 -66.34
CA ALA A 11 4.86 6.87 -65.25
C ALA A 11 3.32 6.87 -65.13
N GLY A 12 2.79 6.74 -63.91
CA GLY A 12 1.37 6.93 -63.62
C GLY A 12 0.97 6.60 -62.17
N VAL A 13 0.24 7.52 -61.53
CA VAL A 13 -0.61 7.29 -60.34
C VAL A 13 0.07 6.66 -59.10
N ALA A 14 0.92 7.44 -58.40
CA ALA A 14 1.41 7.10 -57.06
C ALA A 14 1.60 8.31 -56.11
N ALA A 15 0.92 9.44 -56.37
CA ALA A 15 1.26 10.74 -55.78
C ALA A 15 0.12 11.47 -55.04
N LEU A 16 -0.90 10.74 -54.54
CA LEU A 16 -2.13 11.35 -53.98
C LEU A 16 -2.64 10.78 -52.64
N LEU A 17 -1.86 9.94 -51.93
CA LEU A 17 -2.28 9.31 -50.65
C LEU A 17 -1.24 9.41 -49.53
N VAL A 18 -0.58 10.57 -49.39
CA VAL A 18 0.32 10.86 -48.24
C VAL A 18 -0.02 12.18 -47.53
N GLY A 19 -0.59 13.17 -48.22
CA GLY A 19 -0.88 14.49 -47.64
C GLY A 19 -2.02 14.56 -46.62
N ALA A 20 -2.88 13.54 -46.55
CA ALA A 20 -4.14 13.60 -45.78
C ALA A 20 -4.01 13.26 -44.27
N TRP A 21 -2.87 12.74 -43.81
CA TRP A 21 -2.73 12.24 -42.43
C TRP A 21 -1.95 13.18 -41.48
N TYR A 22 -1.23 14.18 -42.02
CA TYR A 22 -0.33 15.02 -41.23
C TYR A 22 -0.91 16.39 -40.80
N GLY A 23 -2.17 16.69 -41.18
CA GLY A 23 -2.76 18.03 -41.07
C GLY A 23 -3.80 18.24 -39.96
N ALA A 24 -4.04 17.25 -39.08
CA ALA A 24 -5.24 17.21 -38.23
C ALA A 24 -4.98 16.98 -36.72
N HIS A 25 -3.73 17.08 -36.23
CA HIS A 25 -3.37 16.81 -34.83
C HIS A 25 -2.47 17.88 -34.19
N VAL A 26 -2.33 19.05 -34.82
CA VAL A 26 -1.55 20.19 -34.30
C VAL A 26 -2.38 21.48 -34.47
N ILE A 27 -2.43 22.31 -33.42
CA ILE A 27 -3.25 23.54 -33.29
C ILE A 27 -4.76 23.30 -33.01
N ALA A 28 -5.03 22.91 -31.76
CA ALA A 28 -6.25 23.15 -30.96
C ALA A 28 -6.28 24.50 -30.18
N PRO A 29 -6.82 25.65 -30.62
CA PRO A 29 -6.98 26.80 -29.71
C PRO A 29 -8.15 26.57 -28.73
N PRO A 30 -8.10 27.10 -27.49
CA PRO A 30 -9.19 26.96 -26.52
C PRO A 30 -10.44 27.74 -26.97
N LEU A 31 -11.61 27.14 -26.80
CA LEU A 31 -12.90 27.82 -26.99
C LEU A 31 -13.30 28.59 -25.71
N PRO A 32 -13.89 29.78 -25.83
CA PRO A 32 -14.31 30.60 -24.68
C PRO A 32 -15.64 30.11 -24.07
N GLU A 33 -15.92 30.56 -22.85
CA GLU A 33 -17.14 30.20 -22.12
C GLU A 33 -18.41 30.90 -22.63
N ALA A 34 -19.52 30.14 -22.54
CA ALA A 34 -20.90 30.57 -22.36
C ALA A 34 -21.51 31.69 -23.23
N GLN A 35 -22.56 31.34 -23.99
CA GLN A 35 -23.87 31.97 -23.84
C GLN A 35 -25.01 31.09 -24.38
N ALA A 36 -26.20 31.20 -23.80
CA ALA A 36 -27.39 30.44 -24.20
C ALA A 36 -28.32 31.26 -25.12
N SER A 37 -28.86 30.62 -26.15
CA SER A 37 -29.95 31.16 -26.99
C SER A 37 -30.74 30.03 -27.66
N SER A 38 -31.91 30.34 -28.25
CA SER A 38 -33.04 29.40 -28.32
C SER A 38 -33.61 29.14 -29.73
N ALA A 39 -33.67 27.84 -30.10
CA ALA A 39 -34.67 27.22 -31.00
C ALA A 39 -34.72 27.72 -32.49
N PRO A 40 -35.54 27.10 -33.38
CA PRO A 40 -36.27 25.83 -33.30
C PRO A 40 -35.79 24.78 -34.34
N ALA A 41 -36.50 23.65 -34.45
CA ALA A 41 -36.14 22.51 -35.31
C ALA A 41 -36.68 22.61 -36.75
N ALA A 42 -36.04 21.87 -37.67
CA ALA A 42 -36.56 21.53 -38.98
C ALA A 42 -36.31 20.03 -39.27
N THR A 43 -37.22 19.39 -40.00
CA THR A 43 -37.20 17.94 -40.28
C THR A 43 -37.06 17.68 -41.78
N GLU A 44 -36.08 16.87 -42.18
CA GLU A 44 -36.11 16.16 -43.47
C GLU A 44 -35.65 14.71 -43.30
N THR A 45 -36.28 13.81 -44.05
CA THR A 45 -35.96 12.38 -44.11
C THR A 45 -35.71 12.00 -45.57
N VAL A 46 -34.55 11.40 -45.86
CA VAL A 46 -34.23 10.87 -47.19
C VAL A 46 -33.90 9.39 -47.07
N ALA A 47 -34.45 8.56 -47.96
CA ALA A 47 -34.34 7.10 -47.93
C ALA A 47 -33.47 6.56 -49.08
N SER A 48 -32.77 5.46 -48.82
CA SER A 48 -32.06 4.63 -49.80
C SER A 48 -31.88 3.24 -49.16
N ALA A 49 -32.68 2.23 -49.52
CA ALA A 49 -32.62 1.37 -50.71
C ALA A 49 -31.70 0.13 -50.51
N PRO A 50 -32.13 -1.10 -50.86
CA PRO A 50 -31.53 -2.33 -50.34
C PRO A 50 -30.48 -3.01 -51.26
N ALA A 51 -29.69 -3.90 -50.69
CA ALA A 51 -28.77 -4.81 -51.38
C ALA A 51 -29.23 -6.30 -51.23
N PRO A 52 -28.82 -7.22 -52.13
CA PRO A 52 -29.58 -8.44 -52.41
C PRO A 52 -29.20 -9.67 -51.57
N ALA A 53 -30.10 -10.67 -51.59
CA ALA A 53 -29.90 -11.98 -50.98
C ALA A 53 -28.96 -12.89 -51.80
N ALA A 54 -28.28 -13.81 -51.12
CA ALA A 54 -27.54 -14.93 -51.70
C ALA A 54 -27.93 -16.23 -50.97
N SER A 55 -27.95 -17.35 -51.70
CA SER A 55 -28.48 -18.64 -51.22
C SER A 55 -27.39 -19.64 -50.81
N GLY A 56 -27.67 -20.43 -49.78
CA GLY A 56 -26.85 -21.55 -49.29
C GLY A 56 -27.72 -22.52 -48.48
N PRO A 57 -27.36 -23.82 -48.41
CA PRO A 57 -28.25 -24.85 -47.86
C PRO A 57 -28.34 -24.83 -46.33
N GLU A 58 -29.49 -25.24 -45.80
CA GLU A 58 -29.77 -25.32 -44.37
C GLU A 58 -28.88 -26.35 -43.66
N VAL A 59 -28.20 -25.92 -42.59
CA VAL A 59 -27.67 -26.81 -41.56
C VAL A 59 -28.58 -26.66 -40.34
N ILE A 60 -29.44 -27.66 -40.12
CA ILE A 60 -30.41 -27.66 -39.02
C ILE A 60 -29.67 -27.97 -37.71
N MET A 61 -29.01 -26.95 -37.15
CA MET A 61 -28.57 -26.98 -35.76
C MET A 61 -29.81 -26.95 -34.86
N ALA A 62 -29.86 -27.84 -33.87
CA ALA A 62 -30.98 -27.93 -32.95
C ALA A 62 -31.24 -26.57 -32.27
N ALA A 63 -32.51 -26.20 -32.16
CA ALA A 63 -32.93 -24.99 -31.49
C ALA A 63 -32.67 -25.11 -29.98
N ALA A 64 -31.49 -24.68 -29.55
CA ALA A 64 -31.38 -24.06 -28.24
C ALA A 64 -32.31 -22.84 -28.26
N GLU A 65 -33.25 -22.77 -27.33
CA GLU A 65 -34.10 -21.60 -27.19
C GLU A 65 -33.18 -20.42 -26.84
N VAL A 66 -33.02 -19.50 -27.79
CA VAL A 66 -32.38 -18.20 -27.53
C VAL A 66 -33.33 -17.44 -26.64
N GLU A 67 -33.15 -17.62 -25.32
CA GLU A 67 -33.64 -16.70 -24.30
C GLU A 67 -33.35 -15.29 -24.79
N LYS A 68 -34.41 -14.53 -25.04
CA LYS A 68 -34.30 -13.25 -25.73
C LYS A 68 -33.42 -12.35 -24.89
N GLN A 69 -32.19 -12.09 -25.36
CA GLN A 69 -31.40 -11.00 -24.82
C GLN A 69 -32.25 -9.74 -24.94
N ASP A 70 -32.64 -9.18 -23.79
CA ASP A 70 -33.35 -7.91 -23.77
C ASP A 70 -32.54 -6.90 -24.59
N PRO A 71 -33.18 -6.16 -25.51
CA PRO A 71 -32.47 -5.27 -26.40
C PRO A 71 -31.70 -4.26 -25.54
N LEU A 72 -30.38 -4.19 -25.76
CA LEU A 72 -29.46 -3.30 -25.04
C LEU A 72 -30.13 -1.94 -24.82
N PRO A 73 -30.11 -1.40 -23.59
CA PRO A 73 -30.91 -0.24 -23.22
C PRO A 73 -30.66 0.89 -24.21
N LYS A 74 -31.74 1.30 -24.90
CA LYS A 74 -31.66 2.33 -25.92
C LYS A 74 -31.19 3.62 -25.26
N LEU A 75 -30.11 4.21 -25.80
CA LEU A 75 -29.61 5.53 -25.42
C LEU A 75 -30.78 6.48 -25.19
N GLU A 76 -30.84 7.07 -24.00
CA GLU A 76 -31.87 8.07 -23.71
C GLU A 76 -31.64 9.32 -24.58
N ARG A 77 -32.67 10.14 -24.75
CA ARG A 77 -32.73 11.19 -25.80
C ARG A 77 -31.72 12.33 -25.67
N GLU A 78 -30.85 12.29 -24.66
CA GLU A 78 -29.80 13.26 -24.36
C GLU A 78 -28.38 12.69 -24.56
N GLY A 79 -28.24 11.45 -25.04
CA GLY A 79 -26.96 10.88 -25.47
C GLY A 79 -26.17 10.14 -24.39
N HIS A 80 -26.77 9.88 -23.23
CA HIS A 80 -26.18 9.06 -22.15
C HIS A 80 -26.70 7.62 -22.18
N PHE A 81 -25.90 6.69 -21.65
CA PHE A 81 -26.14 5.24 -21.73
C PHE A 81 -27.22 4.69 -20.77
N GLY A 82 -27.85 5.53 -19.94
CA GLY A 82 -28.83 5.09 -18.94
C GLY A 82 -28.24 4.20 -17.83
N ILE A 83 -26.92 4.25 -17.60
CA ILE A 83 -26.21 3.42 -16.60
C ILE A 83 -25.91 4.25 -15.35
N GLY A 84 -26.32 3.76 -14.19
CA GLY A 84 -26.07 4.37 -12.88
C GLY A 84 -27.26 5.19 -12.37
N ARG A 85 -26.98 6.12 -11.45
CA ARG A 85 -27.90 7.15 -10.96
C ARG A 85 -27.12 8.36 -10.47
N GLU A 86 -27.81 9.46 -10.20
CA GLU A 86 -27.25 10.58 -9.45
C GLU A 86 -26.78 10.11 -8.05
N ALA A 87 -25.63 10.62 -7.61
CA ALA A 87 -25.07 10.36 -6.29
C ALA A 87 -25.73 11.28 -5.26
N LEU A 88 -26.15 10.74 -4.12
CA LEU A 88 -26.81 11.53 -3.08
C LEU A 88 -25.78 12.46 -2.40
N PRO A 89 -26.17 13.67 -1.93
CA PRO A 89 -25.26 14.58 -1.24
C PRO A 89 -24.53 13.95 -0.06
N GLU A 90 -25.18 13.03 0.67
CA GLU A 90 -24.61 12.28 1.79
C GLU A 90 -23.55 11.28 1.36
N GLU A 91 -23.71 10.66 0.19
CA GLU A 91 -22.72 9.73 -0.39
C GLU A 91 -21.47 10.50 -0.84
N ILE A 92 -21.66 11.65 -1.49
CA ILE A 92 -20.57 12.56 -1.86
C ILE A 92 -19.83 13.00 -0.60
N ALA A 93 -20.53 13.53 0.41
CA ALA A 93 -19.93 13.98 1.67
C ALA A 93 -19.20 12.86 2.44
N ALA A 94 -19.62 11.60 2.31
CA ALA A 94 -18.98 10.46 2.96
C ALA A 94 -17.68 9.98 2.27
N TRP A 95 -17.43 10.35 1.01
CA TRP A 95 -16.28 9.88 0.19
C TRP A 95 -15.34 11.01 -0.27
N HIS A 96 -15.90 12.17 -0.63
CA HIS A 96 -15.23 13.40 -1.06
C HIS A 96 -14.73 14.19 0.18
N ILE A 97 -13.82 13.55 0.93
CA ILE A 97 -13.22 14.06 2.18
C ILE A 97 -11.79 14.58 1.99
N ASP A 98 -11.40 14.82 0.75
CA ASP A 98 -10.10 15.32 0.32
C ASP A 98 -9.84 16.72 0.87
N VAL A 99 -8.57 17.12 0.96
CA VAL A 99 -8.24 18.50 1.32
C VAL A 99 -7.17 19.02 0.35
N THR A 100 -7.58 19.95 -0.51
CA THR A 100 -6.69 20.56 -1.49
C THR A 100 -5.76 21.60 -0.83
N PRO A 101 -4.65 21.99 -1.48
CA PRO A 101 -3.79 23.08 -0.99
C PRO A 101 -4.50 24.44 -0.83
N SER A 102 -5.67 24.63 -1.46
CA SER A 102 -6.52 25.82 -1.30
C SER A 102 -7.53 25.74 -0.14
N GLY A 103 -7.51 24.66 0.65
CA GLY A 103 -8.44 24.46 1.77
C GLY A 103 -9.85 24.03 1.35
N HIS A 104 -10.07 23.65 0.09
CA HIS A 104 -11.33 23.03 -0.33
C HIS A 104 -11.57 21.74 0.47
N ASN A 105 -12.83 21.48 0.84
CA ASN A 105 -13.26 20.34 1.68
C ASN A 105 -12.60 20.23 3.08
N LEU A 106 -11.84 21.26 3.53
CA LEU A 106 -11.28 21.34 4.88
C LEU A 106 -12.42 21.41 5.92
N PRO A 107 -12.54 20.45 6.85
CA PRO A 107 -13.62 20.41 7.82
C PRO A 107 -13.42 21.45 8.93
N LYS A 108 -14.52 21.94 9.51
CA LYS A 108 -14.46 22.73 10.75
C LYS A 108 -13.91 21.90 11.92
N GLY A 109 -13.08 22.54 12.74
CA GLY A 109 -12.41 21.90 13.87
C GLY A 109 -11.10 22.58 14.26
N GLN A 110 -10.52 22.12 15.37
CA GLN A 110 -9.23 22.58 15.88
C GLN A 110 -8.55 21.53 16.77
N GLY A 111 -7.26 21.71 17.06
CA GLY A 111 -6.53 20.92 18.06
C GLY A 111 -5.14 21.47 18.35
N SER A 112 -4.66 21.31 19.59
CA SER A 112 -3.32 21.77 20.00
C SER A 112 -2.21 20.76 19.70
N VAL A 113 -0.96 21.23 19.75
CA VAL A 113 0.24 20.37 19.77
C VAL A 113 0.19 19.37 20.94
N SER A 114 -0.24 19.80 22.13
CA SER A 114 -0.31 18.95 23.34
C SER A 114 -1.40 17.88 23.29
N GLU A 115 -2.59 18.18 22.76
CA GLU A 115 -3.61 17.17 22.44
C GLU A 115 -3.09 16.19 21.37
N GLY A 116 -2.31 16.71 20.41
CA GLY A 116 -1.69 15.95 19.35
C GLY A 116 -0.65 14.95 19.84
N GLU A 117 0.16 15.31 20.84
CA GLU A 117 1.14 14.42 21.48
C GLU A 117 0.46 13.20 22.11
N GLU A 118 -0.55 13.39 22.97
CA GLU A 118 -1.26 12.29 23.61
C GLU A 118 -1.90 11.34 22.58
N LEU A 119 -2.54 11.91 21.56
CA LEU A 119 -3.15 11.16 20.47
C LEU A 119 -2.12 10.40 19.63
N PHE A 120 -0.97 11.02 19.34
CA PHE A 120 0.11 10.41 18.56
C PHE A 120 0.80 9.28 19.33
N LEU A 121 1.05 9.44 20.63
CA LEU A 121 1.63 8.40 21.48
C LEU A 121 0.73 7.16 21.58
N ASP A 122 -0.59 7.32 21.68
CA ASP A 122 -1.51 6.18 21.83
C ASP A 122 -1.90 5.52 20.48
N ASN A 123 -1.82 6.24 19.35
CA ASN A 123 -2.29 5.75 18.03
C ASN A 123 -1.21 5.60 16.93
N CYS A 124 -0.09 6.32 17.00
CA CYS A 124 0.88 6.46 15.91
C CYS A 124 2.30 5.99 16.29
N ALA A 125 2.77 6.32 17.50
CA ALA A 125 4.17 6.15 17.91
C ALA A 125 4.69 4.70 17.86
N MET A 126 3.80 3.71 18.06
CA MET A 126 4.17 2.29 17.94
C MET A 126 4.76 1.89 16.57
N CYS A 127 4.48 2.69 15.53
CA CYS A 127 5.10 2.58 14.21
C CYS A 127 6.04 3.76 13.94
N HIS A 128 5.62 4.98 14.24
CA HIS A 128 6.31 6.19 13.80
C HIS A 128 7.37 6.74 14.76
N GLY A 129 7.60 6.09 15.90
CA GLY A 129 8.53 6.57 16.93
C GLY A 129 7.83 7.54 17.87
N ASP A 130 8.42 7.80 19.05
CA ASP A 130 7.79 8.71 20.03
C ASP A 130 7.86 10.18 19.55
N PHE A 131 8.84 10.52 18.70
CA PHE A 131 9.06 11.86 18.11
C PHE A 131 9.07 11.84 16.56
N GLY A 132 8.36 10.89 15.95
CA GLY A 132 8.31 10.77 14.49
C GLY A 132 9.57 10.18 13.84
N GLU A 133 10.51 9.65 14.62
CA GLU A 133 11.82 9.14 14.17
C GLU A 133 11.79 7.77 13.45
N GLY A 134 10.64 7.09 13.46
CA GLY A 134 10.37 5.84 12.73
C GLY A 134 10.88 4.56 13.42
N VAL A 135 9.97 3.67 13.83
CA VAL A 135 10.35 2.40 14.47
C VAL A 135 10.84 1.38 13.43
N GLY A 136 12.15 1.37 13.19
CA GLY A 136 12.91 0.29 12.56
C GLY A 136 12.83 0.21 11.04
N ARG A 137 11.63 0.11 10.46
CA ARG A 137 11.39 0.17 8.99
C ARG A 137 10.06 0.84 8.61
N TRP A 138 9.33 1.38 9.58
CA TRP A 138 8.18 2.24 9.31
C TRP A 138 8.64 3.64 8.86
N PRO A 139 7.77 4.45 8.21
CA PRO A 139 8.12 5.79 7.76
C PRO A 139 8.54 6.71 8.90
N VAL A 140 9.66 7.41 8.68
CA VAL A 140 10.09 8.59 9.44
C VAL A 140 9.18 9.76 9.03
N LEU A 141 8.65 10.50 10.00
CA LEU A 141 7.75 11.64 9.79
C LEU A 141 8.41 13.00 10.04
N ALA A 142 9.50 13.03 10.82
CA ALA A 142 10.21 14.22 11.25
C ALA A 142 11.73 14.13 10.99
N GLY A 143 12.39 15.28 10.81
CA GLY A 143 13.84 15.36 10.55
C GLY A 143 14.22 15.28 9.06
N GLY A 144 15.47 14.95 8.74
CA GLY A 144 15.98 14.89 7.37
C GLY A 144 16.15 16.25 6.65
N HIS A 145 16.00 17.37 7.37
CA HIS A 145 16.13 18.72 6.83
C HIS A 145 17.47 18.93 6.09
N GLY A 146 17.41 19.50 4.88
CA GLY A 146 18.57 19.72 4.02
C GLY A 146 19.06 18.52 3.20
N SER A 147 18.71 17.28 3.59
CA SER A 147 19.27 16.04 3.00
C SER A 147 18.90 15.73 1.55
N LEU A 148 18.06 16.56 0.90
CA LEU A 148 17.53 16.32 -0.45
C LEU A 148 18.59 16.20 -1.57
N LYS A 149 19.86 16.50 -1.29
CA LYS A 149 20.99 16.40 -2.23
C LYS A 149 22.03 15.33 -1.84
N ASP A 150 21.80 14.60 -0.75
CA ASP A 150 22.73 13.57 -0.28
C ASP A 150 22.65 12.30 -1.13
N GLU A 151 23.62 11.38 -0.99
CA GLU A 151 23.59 10.06 -1.66
C GLU A 151 22.34 9.25 -1.26
N ARG A 152 21.79 9.51 -0.07
CA ARG A 152 20.57 8.89 0.45
C ARG A 152 19.73 9.91 1.22
N PRO A 153 18.85 10.67 0.55
CA PRO A 153 17.99 11.67 1.20
C PRO A 153 16.97 11.06 2.17
N GLU A 154 16.70 11.77 3.28
CA GLU A 154 15.65 11.45 4.24
C GLU A 154 14.45 12.37 3.99
N LYS A 155 13.40 11.81 3.40
CA LYS A 155 12.25 12.54 2.83
C LYS A 155 11.04 12.44 3.76
N THR A 156 10.90 13.43 4.64
CA THR A 156 9.91 13.53 5.73
C THR A 156 8.88 14.61 5.41
N ILE A 157 7.99 14.94 6.36
CA ILE A 157 7.04 16.05 6.18
C ILE A 157 7.79 17.37 6.04
N GLY A 158 8.62 17.75 7.02
CA GLY A 158 9.37 19.02 7.00
C GLY A 158 10.46 19.08 5.94
N SER A 159 11.12 17.95 5.61
CA SER A 159 12.20 17.97 4.62
C SER A 159 11.74 17.93 3.16
N TYR A 160 10.53 17.42 2.86
CA TYR A 160 10.14 17.13 1.48
C TYR A 160 8.68 17.43 1.11
N TRP A 161 7.70 17.40 2.03
CA TRP A 161 6.30 17.57 1.62
C TRP A 161 6.00 19.05 1.29
N PRO A 162 5.18 19.33 0.25
CA PRO A 162 4.93 20.71 -0.16
C PRO A 162 3.78 21.38 0.60
N TYR A 163 2.74 20.64 0.97
CA TYR A 163 1.48 21.20 1.48
C TYR A 163 0.98 20.48 2.73
N LEU A 164 0.52 21.27 3.72
CA LEU A 164 -0.11 20.74 4.94
C LEU A 164 -1.41 19.99 4.64
N SER A 165 -2.13 20.38 3.59
CA SER A 165 -3.39 19.72 3.16
C SER A 165 -3.19 18.22 2.89
N SER A 166 -2.06 17.84 2.29
CA SER A 166 -1.71 16.45 2.02
C SER A 166 -1.47 15.65 3.30
N VAL A 167 -0.90 16.28 4.34
CA VAL A 167 -0.71 15.65 5.66
C VAL A 167 -2.07 15.39 6.30
N PHE A 168 -2.94 16.40 6.31
CA PHE A 168 -4.26 16.33 6.94
C PHE A 168 -5.20 15.31 6.25
N ASP A 169 -5.37 15.36 4.92
CA ASP A 169 -6.19 14.39 4.17
C ASP A 169 -5.64 12.96 4.35
N TYR A 170 -4.34 12.76 4.20
CA TYR A 170 -3.74 11.43 4.33
C TYR A 170 -3.96 10.83 5.73
N ILE A 171 -3.83 11.62 6.80
CA ILE A 171 -4.12 11.16 8.17
C ILE A 171 -5.62 10.84 8.31
N ARG A 172 -6.50 11.78 7.94
CA ARG A 172 -7.97 11.64 8.00
C ARG A 172 -8.50 10.43 7.25
N ARG A 173 -7.91 10.13 6.08
CA ARG A 173 -8.36 9.11 5.13
C ARG A 173 -7.73 7.74 5.36
N ALA A 174 -6.43 7.68 5.69
CA ALA A 174 -5.64 6.45 5.64
C ALA A 174 -5.02 6.02 6.98
N MET A 175 -5.09 6.84 8.03
CA MET A 175 -4.49 6.54 9.34
C MET A 175 -5.52 6.43 10.48
N PRO A 176 -5.18 5.75 11.59
CA PRO A 176 -3.99 4.91 11.81
C PRO A 176 -3.94 3.66 10.91
N PHE A 177 -2.75 3.18 10.57
CA PHE A 177 -2.60 2.03 9.66
C PHE A 177 -3.30 0.76 10.20
N GLY A 178 -4.24 0.23 9.43
CA GLY A 178 -5.09 -0.90 9.84
C GLY A 178 -6.31 -0.53 10.69
N ASN A 179 -6.55 0.75 10.94
CA ASN A 179 -7.73 1.29 11.63
C ASN A 179 -8.13 2.67 11.06
N ALA A 180 -8.00 2.85 9.74
CA ALA A 180 -8.18 4.13 9.04
C ALA A 180 -9.59 4.73 9.21
N ARG A 181 -9.71 6.07 9.09
CA ARG A 181 -10.94 6.85 9.31
C ARG A 181 -11.54 6.72 10.73
N SER A 182 -10.73 6.39 11.74
CA SER A 182 -11.19 6.28 13.14
C SER A 182 -11.01 7.54 13.98
N LEU A 183 -10.43 8.60 13.42
CA LEU A 183 -10.15 9.86 14.10
C LEU A 183 -11.24 10.89 13.78
N THR A 184 -11.59 11.75 14.74
CA THR A 184 -12.42 12.95 14.47
C THR A 184 -11.62 14.03 13.74
N ASN A 185 -12.29 15.03 13.15
CA ASN A 185 -11.59 16.13 12.48
C ASN A 185 -10.64 16.86 13.46
N ASP A 186 -11.07 17.12 14.70
CA ASP A 186 -10.27 17.75 15.75
C ASP A 186 -9.05 16.92 16.13
N GLN A 187 -9.19 15.58 16.23
CA GLN A 187 -8.05 14.69 16.47
C GLN A 187 -7.04 14.72 15.32
N VAL A 188 -7.49 14.89 14.07
CA VAL A 188 -6.59 15.07 12.92
C VAL A 188 -5.92 16.45 12.97
N TYR A 189 -6.61 17.51 13.37
CA TYR A 189 -6.00 18.83 13.60
C TYR A 189 -4.90 18.76 14.66
N ALA A 190 -5.19 18.17 15.83
CA ALA A 190 -4.24 18.00 16.93
C ALA A 190 -2.99 17.21 16.50
N ILE A 191 -3.16 16.02 15.90
CA ILE A 191 -2.04 15.21 15.39
C ILE A 191 -1.25 15.98 14.32
N THR A 192 -1.92 16.77 13.47
CA THR A 192 -1.26 17.60 12.46
C THR A 192 -0.45 18.75 13.09
N ALA A 193 -0.97 19.38 14.15
CA ALA A 193 -0.23 20.37 14.94
C ALA A 193 1.04 19.77 15.56
N TYR A 194 0.93 18.60 16.19
CA TYR A 194 2.09 17.89 16.76
C TYR A 194 3.12 17.49 15.68
N LEU A 195 2.67 17.12 14.47
CA LEU A 195 3.56 16.85 13.33
C LEU A 195 4.26 18.11 12.80
N LEU A 196 3.64 19.29 12.90
CA LEU A 196 4.30 20.58 12.59
C LEU A 196 5.37 20.90 13.65
N TYR A 197 5.05 20.73 14.93
CA TYR A 197 5.98 20.93 16.05
C TYR A 197 7.21 20.03 15.95
N MET A 198 7.04 18.72 15.73
CA MET A 198 8.15 17.78 15.53
C MET A 198 9.00 18.05 14.27
N ASN A 199 8.57 18.93 13.37
CA ASN A 199 9.35 19.36 12.19
C ASN A 199 9.89 20.80 12.32
N ASP A 200 9.92 21.36 13.54
CA ASP A 200 10.41 22.72 13.83
C ASP A 200 9.61 23.85 13.12
N ILE A 201 8.32 23.64 12.83
CA ILE A 201 7.47 24.59 12.07
C ILE A 201 6.59 25.48 12.96
N VAL A 202 6.21 25.01 14.16
CA VAL A 202 5.38 25.75 15.14
C VAL A 202 5.82 25.45 16.58
N ASP A 203 5.51 26.36 17.50
CA ASP A 203 5.82 26.26 18.93
C ASP A 203 4.88 25.30 19.70
N GLU A 204 5.24 24.94 20.94
CA GLU A 204 4.57 23.92 21.76
C GLU A 204 3.14 24.28 22.22
N ASP A 205 2.78 25.57 22.23
CA ASP A 205 1.45 26.08 22.59
C ASP A 205 0.53 26.28 21.37
N PHE A 206 1.00 25.97 20.16
CA PHE A 206 0.27 26.22 18.92
C PHE A 206 -1.02 25.40 18.81
N VAL A 207 -2.04 26.03 18.23
CA VAL A 207 -3.34 25.42 17.92
C VAL A 207 -3.64 25.55 16.42
N LEU A 208 -3.74 24.41 15.75
CA LEU A 208 -4.16 24.34 14.35
C LEU A 208 -5.69 24.29 14.27
N SER A 209 -6.28 25.00 13.31
CA SER A 209 -7.73 25.08 13.12
C SER A 209 -8.10 25.34 11.67
N ASP A 210 -9.38 25.20 11.33
CA ASP A 210 -9.92 25.55 10.00
C ASP A 210 -9.73 27.02 9.57
N LYS A 211 -9.27 27.89 10.48
CA LYS A 211 -9.12 29.34 10.27
C LYS A 211 -7.69 29.77 9.93
N ASN A 212 -6.69 29.06 10.45
CA ASN A 212 -5.25 29.35 10.27
C ASN A 212 -4.50 28.27 9.46
N PHE A 213 -5.19 27.22 9.02
CA PHE A 213 -4.60 26.10 8.27
C PHE A 213 -3.84 26.53 6.99
N LEU A 214 -4.31 27.59 6.33
CA LEU A 214 -3.74 28.10 5.08
C LEU A 214 -2.58 29.09 5.28
N ASP A 215 -2.32 29.51 6.51
CA ASP A 215 -1.18 30.38 6.85
C ASP A 215 0.12 29.57 7.06
N ILE A 216 0.02 28.23 7.09
CA ILE A 216 1.14 27.31 7.40
C ILE A 216 1.74 26.73 6.11
N HIS A 217 2.92 27.22 5.76
CA HIS A 217 3.71 26.77 4.61
C HIS A 217 4.78 25.74 5.02
N LEU A 218 4.88 24.61 4.31
CA LEU A 218 5.93 23.62 4.56
C LEU A 218 7.26 24.02 3.86
N PRO A 219 8.45 23.71 4.42
CA PRO A 219 9.73 24.20 3.90
C PRO A 219 10.02 23.86 2.43
N ASN A 220 9.45 22.76 1.91
CA ASN A 220 9.67 22.29 0.54
C ASN A 220 8.50 22.56 -0.42
N GLU A 221 7.59 23.50 -0.10
CA GLU A 221 6.46 23.91 -0.97
C GLU A 221 6.87 24.17 -2.43
N LYS A 222 8.01 24.85 -2.61
CA LYS A 222 8.56 25.25 -3.92
C LYS A 222 9.57 24.23 -4.50
N GLY A 223 9.68 23.06 -3.89
CA GLY A 223 10.62 21.99 -4.28
C GLY A 223 10.17 21.08 -5.42
N PHE A 224 9.02 21.39 -6.04
CA PHE A 224 8.38 20.56 -7.06
C PHE A 224 8.16 21.35 -8.35
N PHE A 225 8.19 20.64 -9.48
CA PHE A 225 7.93 21.16 -10.82
C PHE A 225 7.10 20.13 -11.61
N MET A 226 6.40 20.60 -12.65
CA MET A 226 5.70 19.72 -13.58
C MET A 226 6.71 18.93 -14.42
N ASP A 227 6.34 17.72 -14.82
CA ASP A 227 7.18 16.79 -15.59
C ASP A 227 7.79 17.44 -16.85
N ASP A 228 9.11 17.64 -16.85
CA ASP A 228 9.85 18.33 -17.92
C ASP A 228 10.55 17.37 -18.91
N ARG A 229 10.27 16.06 -18.82
CA ARG A 229 10.98 15.03 -19.61
C ARG A 229 10.79 15.18 -21.11
N GLU A 230 9.70 15.81 -21.56
CA GLU A 230 9.52 16.18 -22.98
C GLU A 230 10.62 17.14 -23.47
N GLN A 231 11.10 18.03 -22.60
CA GLN A 231 12.13 19.02 -22.90
C GLN A 231 13.52 18.50 -22.51
N THR A 232 13.65 17.77 -21.39
CA THR A 232 14.93 17.37 -20.80
C THR A 232 15.40 15.97 -21.20
N GLU A 233 14.52 15.04 -21.56
CA GLU A 233 14.87 13.63 -21.84
C GLU A 233 14.54 13.18 -23.26
N LEU A 234 13.30 13.36 -23.73
CA LEU A 234 12.87 12.90 -25.05
C LEU A 234 13.80 13.35 -26.19
N PRO A 235 14.27 14.62 -26.28
CA PRO A 235 15.16 15.08 -27.34
C PRO A 235 16.57 14.49 -27.29
N LYS A 236 16.90 13.70 -26.26
CA LYS A 236 18.11 12.89 -26.13
C LYS A 236 17.84 11.42 -26.52
N PHE A 237 16.65 10.90 -26.25
CA PHE A 237 16.29 9.49 -26.38
C PHE A 237 15.53 9.12 -27.67
N THR A 238 14.90 10.05 -28.36
CA THR A 238 14.20 9.82 -29.65
C THR A 238 15.11 9.91 -30.89
N ARG A 239 16.43 9.94 -30.69
CA ARG A 239 17.44 9.97 -31.75
C ARG A 239 17.64 8.58 -32.35
N GLU A 240 18.15 8.51 -33.59
CA GLU A 240 18.54 7.22 -34.18
C GLU A 240 19.56 6.50 -33.27
N PRO A 241 19.29 5.25 -32.86
CA PRO A 241 20.21 4.50 -32.01
C PRO A 241 21.42 4.04 -32.82
N CYS A 242 22.57 3.90 -32.15
CA CYS A 242 23.73 3.28 -32.77
C CYS A 242 23.48 1.79 -33.05
N MET A 243 23.77 1.35 -34.27
CA MET A 243 23.49 -0.01 -34.74
C MET A 243 24.74 -0.91 -34.91
N LYS A 244 25.96 -0.34 -34.93
CA LYS A 244 27.23 -1.06 -35.11
C LYS A 244 28.36 -0.38 -34.34
N ASP A 245 29.28 -1.17 -33.80
CA ASP A 245 30.54 -0.73 -33.17
C ASP A 245 30.39 0.30 -32.02
N CYS A 246 29.22 0.28 -31.37
CA CYS A 246 28.74 1.36 -30.49
C CYS A 246 29.50 1.56 -29.18
N LYS A 247 30.34 0.60 -28.76
CA LYS A 247 31.22 0.71 -27.60
C LYS A 247 32.51 -0.09 -27.88
N PRO A 248 33.71 0.47 -27.58
CA PRO A 248 34.97 -0.23 -27.78
C PRO A 248 35.20 -1.37 -26.76
N GLU A 249 34.50 -1.36 -25.62
CA GLU A 249 34.67 -2.35 -24.57
C GLU A 249 33.39 -2.52 -23.72
N VAL A 250 33.18 -3.72 -23.17
CA VAL A 250 32.06 -4.06 -22.26
C VAL A 250 32.57 -4.61 -20.93
N LYS A 251 32.84 -3.72 -19.96
CA LYS A 251 33.25 -4.09 -18.59
C LYS A 251 32.03 -4.29 -17.68
N ILE A 252 31.97 -5.44 -17.00
CA ILE A 252 30.94 -5.71 -15.96
C ILE A 252 31.26 -4.86 -14.73
N ARG A 253 30.38 -3.92 -14.38
CA ARG A 253 30.53 -3.03 -13.21
C ARG A 253 29.85 -3.53 -11.94
N MET A 254 28.67 -4.14 -12.07
CA MET A 254 27.87 -4.66 -10.95
C MET A 254 27.28 -6.04 -11.32
N ARG A 255 26.94 -6.85 -10.30
CA ARG A 255 26.26 -8.14 -10.46
C ARG A 255 25.28 -8.34 -9.30
N ALA A 256 24.00 -8.57 -9.58
CA ALA A 256 22.96 -8.71 -8.53
C ALA A 256 23.28 -9.77 -7.47
N ARG A 257 23.94 -10.88 -7.86
CA ARG A 257 24.45 -11.95 -6.98
C ARG A 257 25.50 -11.52 -5.93
N VAL A 258 25.89 -10.25 -5.90
CA VAL A 258 26.77 -9.68 -4.86
C VAL A 258 25.94 -9.10 -3.70
N LEU A 259 24.69 -8.71 -3.96
CA LEU A 259 23.73 -8.30 -2.93
C LEU A 259 22.95 -9.50 -2.39
N ASP A 260 22.62 -10.46 -3.26
CA ASP A 260 22.03 -11.77 -2.91
C ASP A 260 20.72 -11.68 -2.08
N VAL A 261 19.92 -10.64 -2.33
CA VAL A 261 18.63 -10.36 -1.66
C VAL A 261 17.41 -10.89 -2.43
N THR A 262 17.60 -11.56 -3.56
CA THR A 262 16.52 -12.16 -4.34
C THR A 262 16.08 -13.48 -3.69
N PRO A 263 14.78 -13.72 -3.41
CA PRO A 263 14.34 -14.97 -2.81
C PRO A 263 14.64 -16.19 -3.71
N ASP A 264 15.34 -17.18 -3.16
CA ASP A 264 15.53 -18.49 -3.78
C ASP A 264 14.18 -19.20 -4.00
N ASP A 265 13.95 -19.71 -5.21
CA ASP A 265 12.86 -20.64 -5.55
C ASP A 265 13.10 -22.08 -5.03
N GLY A 266 14.10 -22.27 -4.17
CA GLY A 266 14.57 -23.57 -3.67
C GLY A 266 15.31 -24.42 -4.71
N ILE A 267 14.97 -24.28 -6.00
CA ILE A 267 15.67 -24.90 -7.13
C ILE A 267 17.02 -24.22 -7.34
N THR A 268 17.09 -22.90 -7.20
CA THR A 268 18.31 -22.09 -7.32
C THR A 268 19.28 -22.39 -6.16
N ALA A 269 18.81 -22.39 -4.92
CA ALA A 269 19.55 -22.90 -3.76
C ALA A 269 20.09 -24.33 -3.99
N LYS A 270 19.26 -25.26 -4.48
CA LYS A 270 19.69 -26.64 -4.82
C LYS A 270 20.71 -26.67 -5.97
N ARG A 271 20.57 -25.84 -7.00
CA ARG A 271 21.51 -25.73 -8.13
C ARG A 271 22.84 -25.11 -7.69
N ILE A 272 22.83 -24.12 -6.79
CA ILE A 272 24.04 -23.53 -6.20
C ILE A 272 24.73 -24.53 -5.29
N ALA A 273 23.98 -25.29 -4.47
CA ALA A 273 24.53 -26.37 -3.65
C ALA A 273 25.13 -27.48 -4.52
N LEU A 274 24.44 -27.92 -5.57
CA LEU A 274 24.92 -28.93 -6.52
C LEU A 274 26.17 -28.43 -7.29
N ALA A 275 26.18 -27.19 -7.78
CA ALA A 275 27.34 -26.61 -8.45
C ALA A 275 28.55 -26.43 -7.52
N LYS A 276 28.32 -26.10 -6.24
CA LYS A 276 29.39 -26.10 -5.21
C LYS A 276 29.90 -27.51 -4.96
N ALA A 277 29.02 -28.50 -4.77
CA ALA A 277 29.36 -29.90 -4.53
C ALA A 277 30.14 -30.54 -5.70
N VAL A 278 29.74 -30.23 -6.94
CA VAL A 278 30.46 -30.64 -8.16
C VAL A 278 31.83 -29.99 -8.24
N ASN A 279 31.96 -28.70 -7.91
CA ASN A 279 33.26 -28.01 -7.88
C ASN A 279 34.14 -28.38 -6.65
N SER A 280 33.58 -28.99 -5.60
CA SER A 280 34.32 -29.42 -4.40
C SER A 280 34.54 -30.94 -4.30
N GLY A 281 34.00 -31.72 -5.24
CA GLY A 281 34.18 -33.17 -5.29
C GLY A 281 33.49 -33.96 -4.17
N GLN A 282 32.46 -33.40 -3.52
CA GLN A 282 31.80 -34.01 -2.37
C GLN A 282 30.33 -34.38 -2.66
N PRO A 283 29.84 -35.57 -2.23
CA PRO A 283 28.45 -35.96 -2.42
C PRO A 283 27.51 -35.21 -1.47
N ALA A 284 26.27 -34.98 -1.91
CA ALA A 284 25.26 -34.25 -1.14
C ALA A 284 24.60 -35.14 -0.05
N PRO A 285 24.26 -34.57 1.13
CA PRO A 285 23.63 -35.32 2.22
C PRO A 285 22.14 -35.58 1.99
N ALA A 286 21.66 -36.73 2.48
CA ALA A 286 20.25 -37.11 2.45
C ALA A 286 19.46 -36.53 3.66
N PRO A 287 18.14 -36.29 3.53
CA PRO A 287 17.31 -35.78 4.62
C PRO A 287 16.92 -36.88 5.62
N ALA A 288 16.93 -36.55 6.91
CA ALA A 288 16.40 -37.39 7.99
C ALA A 288 15.00 -36.91 8.44
N ALA A 289 14.17 -37.83 8.95
CA ALA A 289 12.81 -37.56 9.38
C ALA A 289 12.69 -37.09 10.85
N ALA A 290 11.53 -36.55 11.22
CA ALA A 290 11.18 -36.16 12.59
C ALA A 290 10.70 -37.37 13.44
N PRO A 291 10.55 -37.16 14.76
CA PRO A 291 9.40 -37.70 15.47
C PRO A 291 8.59 -36.64 16.24
N SER A 292 7.36 -37.00 16.58
CA SER A 292 6.37 -36.22 17.34
C SER A 292 6.40 -36.53 18.85
N GLY A 293 5.64 -35.75 19.65
CA GLY A 293 5.41 -35.96 21.08
C GLY A 293 4.26 -35.05 21.56
N GLU A 294 3.46 -35.51 22.53
CA GLU A 294 2.04 -35.10 22.63
C GLU A 294 1.50 -35.07 24.08
N GLN A 295 0.59 -34.12 24.37
CA GLN A 295 -0.28 -34.00 25.57
C GLN A 295 0.44 -33.92 26.95
N THR A 296 -0.20 -33.65 28.10
CA THR A 296 -1.56 -33.15 28.44
C THR A 296 -1.47 -31.64 28.82
N ALA A 297 -2.26 -30.93 29.66
CA ALA A 297 -3.42 -31.16 30.54
C ALA A 297 -4.20 -29.83 30.76
N ALA A 298 -5.23 -29.81 31.62
CA ALA A 298 -5.95 -28.59 32.05
C ALA A 298 -6.44 -28.68 33.52
N ALA A 299 -6.63 -27.52 34.17
CA ALA A 299 -7.31 -27.35 35.46
C ALA A 299 -7.81 -25.88 35.61
N GLY A 300 -8.83 -25.60 36.42
CA GLY A 300 -9.32 -24.23 36.60
C GLY A 300 -10.37 -24.02 37.70
N ASN A 301 -10.53 -22.75 38.09
CA ASN A 301 -11.65 -22.07 38.77
C ASN A 301 -11.25 -20.57 38.82
N ALA A 302 -12.05 -19.58 38.39
CA ALA A 302 -13.45 -19.22 38.69
C ALA A 302 -13.59 -18.30 39.91
N GLY A 303 -14.05 -17.06 39.69
CA GLY A 303 -14.64 -16.20 40.73
C GLY A 303 -14.60 -14.70 40.45
N GLY A 304 -13.48 -14.18 39.96
CA GLY A 304 -13.27 -12.74 39.71
C GLY A 304 -13.07 -12.37 38.24
N ASP A 305 -13.01 -13.38 37.36
CA ASP A 305 -12.37 -13.25 36.06
C ASP A 305 -13.17 -12.44 35.05
N ASP A 306 -14.50 -12.40 35.15
CA ASP A 306 -15.36 -11.91 34.06
C ASP A 306 -15.14 -10.42 33.71
N ALA A 307 -14.92 -9.58 34.73
CA ALA A 307 -14.55 -8.18 34.54
C ALA A 307 -13.08 -8.00 34.09
N LEU A 308 -12.19 -8.88 34.56
CA LEU A 308 -10.76 -8.88 34.23
C LEU A 308 -10.53 -9.33 32.77
N ILE A 309 -11.31 -10.31 32.30
CA ILE A 309 -11.42 -10.80 30.92
C ILE A 309 -11.96 -9.69 30.02
N LYS A 310 -13.05 -9.01 30.40
CA LYS A 310 -13.61 -7.85 29.64
C LYS A 310 -12.64 -6.66 29.59
N LYS A 311 -11.74 -6.52 30.57
CA LYS A 311 -10.59 -5.61 30.48
C LYS A 311 -9.50 -6.16 29.55
N GLY A 312 -9.20 -7.45 29.63
CA GLY A 312 -8.20 -8.14 28.82
C GLY A 312 -8.51 -8.12 27.33
N GLU A 313 -9.77 -8.29 26.94
CA GLU A 313 -10.25 -8.13 25.57
C GLU A 313 -9.99 -6.70 25.04
N LYS A 314 -10.23 -5.68 25.87
CA LYS A 314 -9.91 -4.28 25.53
C LYS A 314 -8.40 -4.07 25.36
N VAL A 315 -7.56 -4.69 26.19
CA VAL A 315 -6.09 -4.67 26.04
C VAL A 315 -5.67 -5.45 24.78
N PHE A 316 -6.31 -6.58 24.47
CA PHE A 316 -6.07 -7.37 23.27
C PHE A 316 -6.36 -6.61 21.96
N LYS A 317 -7.11 -5.49 22.00
CA LYS A 317 -7.21 -4.57 20.85
C LYS A 317 -5.85 -4.00 20.42
N LYS A 318 -4.86 -3.91 21.32
CA LYS A 318 -3.46 -3.58 20.99
C LYS A 318 -2.69 -4.75 20.32
N CYS A 319 -3.24 -5.97 20.38
CA CYS A 319 -2.66 -7.19 19.80
C CYS A 319 -3.36 -7.67 18.50
N LYS A 320 -4.66 -7.36 18.31
CA LYS A 320 -5.53 -7.88 17.22
C LYS A 320 -5.00 -7.67 15.80
N SER A 321 -4.18 -6.64 15.59
CA SER A 321 -3.56 -6.32 14.29
C SER A 321 -2.54 -7.38 13.88
N CYS A 322 -1.70 -7.82 14.82
CA CYS A 322 -0.62 -8.77 14.59
C CYS A 322 -0.99 -10.21 14.95
N HIS A 323 -1.99 -10.44 15.81
CA HIS A 323 -2.32 -11.77 16.35
C HIS A 323 -3.78 -12.17 16.11
N ALA A 324 -4.08 -13.44 16.33
CA ALA A 324 -5.43 -13.99 16.33
C ALA A 324 -5.61 -14.96 17.51
N VAL A 325 -6.83 -15.02 18.03
CA VAL A 325 -7.32 -15.99 19.01
C VAL A 325 -8.73 -16.43 18.62
N GLY A 326 -9.23 -17.54 19.21
CA GLY A 326 -10.56 -18.08 18.93
C GLY A 326 -10.56 -19.21 17.91
N GLU A 327 -11.74 -19.65 17.51
CA GLU A 327 -11.91 -20.73 16.52
C GLU A 327 -11.31 -20.33 15.15
N GLY A 328 -10.55 -21.23 14.53
CA GLY A 328 -9.93 -20.99 13.23
C GLY A 328 -8.84 -19.92 13.20
N ALA A 329 -8.26 -19.53 14.34
CA ALA A 329 -7.27 -18.44 14.43
C ALA A 329 -5.99 -18.74 13.63
N ARG A 330 -5.76 -17.98 12.56
CA ARG A 330 -4.59 -18.11 11.68
C ARG A 330 -3.44 -17.19 12.09
N ASN A 331 -2.22 -17.61 11.73
CA ASN A 331 -1.03 -16.76 11.78
C ASN A 331 -1.22 -15.50 10.91
N LYS A 332 -0.77 -14.35 11.41
CA LYS A 332 -0.70 -13.05 10.71
C LYS A 332 0.76 -12.56 10.74
N THR A 333 0.98 -11.26 10.97
CA THR A 333 2.29 -10.65 11.29
C THR A 333 2.97 -11.30 12.49
N GLY A 334 2.19 -11.74 13.47
CA GLY A 334 2.57 -12.62 14.58
C GLY A 334 1.85 -13.98 14.52
N PRO A 335 2.28 -14.96 15.32
CA PRO A 335 1.61 -16.27 15.40
C PRO A 335 0.24 -16.16 16.06
N GLN A 336 -0.62 -17.17 15.89
CA GLN A 336 -1.80 -17.32 16.75
C GLN A 336 -1.41 -17.48 18.22
N LEU A 337 -2.31 -17.08 19.13
CA LEU A 337 -2.09 -17.10 20.58
C LEU A 337 -3.00 -18.08 21.34
N ASN A 338 -3.72 -18.96 20.62
CA ASN A 338 -4.50 -20.06 21.19
C ASN A 338 -3.57 -21.03 21.93
N GLY A 339 -3.83 -21.24 23.22
CA GLY A 339 -2.99 -22.06 24.09
C GLY A 339 -1.59 -21.50 24.24
N VAL A 340 -1.39 -20.17 24.26
CA VAL A 340 -0.04 -19.59 24.42
C VAL A 340 0.53 -19.78 25.82
N ILE A 341 -0.30 -19.77 26.86
CA ILE A 341 0.14 -19.95 28.26
C ILE A 341 0.55 -21.42 28.45
N GLY A 342 1.75 -21.65 28.99
CA GLY A 342 2.37 -22.97 29.13
C GLY A 342 3.03 -23.53 27.85
N ARG A 343 2.86 -22.88 26.69
CA ARG A 343 3.40 -23.35 25.40
C ARG A 343 4.89 -23.02 25.26
N LYS A 344 5.65 -23.90 24.62
CA LYS A 344 7.06 -23.65 24.28
C LYS A 344 7.18 -22.41 23.37
N ALA A 345 8.23 -21.62 23.55
CA ALA A 345 8.51 -20.52 22.64
C ALA A 345 8.80 -21.02 21.21
N ALA A 346 8.58 -20.15 20.21
CA ALA A 346 8.81 -20.43 18.79
C ALA A 346 8.13 -21.69 18.20
N SER A 347 7.08 -22.25 18.83
CA SER A 347 6.53 -23.58 18.47
C SER A 347 5.28 -23.59 17.58
N VAL A 348 4.72 -22.44 17.16
CA VAL A 348 3.51 -22.43 16.30
C VAL A 348 3.89 -22.78 14.86
N GLU A 349 3.23 -23.81 14.31
CA GLU A 349 3.47 -24.29 12.96
C GLU A 349 3.21 -23.19 11.90
N GLY A 350 3.96 -23.25 10.81
CA GLY A 350 3.89 -22.29 9.69
C GLY A 350 4.46 -20.89 9.99
N PHE A 351 4.70 -20.50 11.25
CA PHE A 351 5.14 -19.15 11.58
C PHE A 351 6.66 -18.92 11.48
N LYS A 352 7.08 -17.85 10.79
CA LYS A 352 8.48 -17.52 10.52
C LYS A 352 9.11 -16.63 11.61
N TYR A 353 9.30 -17.21 12.81
CA TYR A 353 9.95 -16.59 13.98
C TYR A 353 11.31 -15.90 13.70
N SER A 354 11.79 -15.06 14.62
CA SER A 354 13.14 -14.47 14.57
C SER A 354 14.21 -15.48 15.03
N ALA A 355 15.47 -15.24 14.66
CA ALA A 355 16.59 -16.08 15.11
C ALA A 355 16.72 -16.09 16.64
N ALA A 356 16.61 -14.92 17.28
CA ALA A 356 16.67 -14.81 18.75
C ALA A 356 15.50 -15.53 19.45
N MET A 357 14.29 -15.46 18.92
CA MET A 357 13.14 -16.17 19.48
C MET A 357 13.30 -17.70 19.34
N LYS A 358 13.92 -18.17 18.25
CA LYS A 358 14.29 -19.58 18.09
C LYS A 358 15.44 -19.99 19.03
N ALA A 359 16.43 -19.13 19.25
CA ALA A 359 17.51 -19.37 20.21
C ALA A 359 16.96 -19.54 21.63
N LYS A 360 16.12 -18.62 22.10
CA LYS A 360 15.46 -18.73 23.41
C LYS A 360 14.58 -19.98 23.53
N ALA A 361 13.90 -20.40 22.46
CA ALA A 361 13.16 -21.67 22.44
C ALA A 361 14.07 -22.93 22.51
N ALA A 362 15.32 -22.84 22.01
CA ALA A 362 16.32 -23.89 22.15
C ALA A 362 16.97 -23.89 23.55
N GLU A 363 17.14 -22.71 24.16
CA GLU A 363 17.52 -22.53 25.58
C GLU A 363 16.41 -22.99 26.56
N GLY A 364 15.24 -23.41 26.07
CA GLY A 364 14.17 -23.97 26.89
C GLY A 364 13.06 -22.99 27.30
N LEU A 365 12.98 -21.79 26.71
CA LEU A 365 11.94 -20.82 27.04
C LEU A 365 10.52 -21.41 26.81
N VAL A 366 9.74 -21.42 27.88
CA VAL A 366 8.30 -21.74 27.91
C VAL A 366 7.54 -20.50 28.34
N TRP A 367 6.39 -20.25 27.72
CA TRP A 367 5.50 -19.14 28.04
C TRP A 367 4.68 -19.39 29.33
N THR A 368 5.38 -19.54 30.46
CA THR A 368 4.79 -19.39 31.79
C THR A 368 4.21 -17.98 31.95
N GLU A 369 3.31 -17.79 32.91
CA GLU A 369 2.72 -16.46 33.14
C GLU A 369 3.78 -15.42 33.52
N GLU A 370 4.79 -15.80 34.32
CA GLU A 370 5.96 -14.98 34.64
C GLU A 370 6.75 -14.55 33.39
N ASN A 371 7.11 -15.51 32.53
CA ASN A 371 7.82 -15.23 31.28
C ASN A 371 6.98 -14.39 30.31
N LEU A 372 5.67 -14.59 30.28
CA LEU A 372 4.75 -13.75 29.52
C LEU A 372 4.63 -12.34 30.13
N LYS A 373 4.57 -12.17 31.45
CA LYS A 373 4.60 -10.83 32.08
C LYS A 373 5.88 -10.11 31.70
N ALA A 374 7.05 -10.71 31.95
CA ALA A 374 8.34 -10.11 31.66
C ALA A 374 8.51 -9.74 30.17
N PHE A 375 8.06 -10.62 29.25
CA PHE A 375 8.08 -10.34 27.82
C PHE A 375 7.09 -9.25 27.42
N LEU A 376 5.85 -9.26 27.92
CA LEU A 376 4.83 -8.26 27.61
C LEU A 376 5.15 -6.87 28.19
N THR A 377 5.89 -6.79 29.30
CA THR A 377 6.38 -5.52 29.85
C THR A 377 7.41 -4.86 28.93
N LYS A 378 8.34 -5.62 28.32
CA LYS A 378 9.36 -5.05 27.40
C LYS A 378 9.94 -6.09 26.41
N PRO A 379 9.24 -6.39 25.28
CA PRO A 379 9.58 -7.51 24.41
C PRO A 379 11.02 -7.52 23.87
N LYS A 380 11.54 -6.34 23.48
CA LYS A 380 12.90 -6.16 22.96
C LYS A 380 14.00 -6.35 24.03
N ALA A 381 13.68 -6.22 25.32
CA ALA A 381 14.65 -6.44 26.40
C ALA A 381 14.67 -7.92 26.83
N PHE A 382 13.51 -8.56 26.92
CA PHE A 382 13.41 -9.98 27.29
C PHE A 382 13.89 -10.93 26.17
N VAL A 383 13.63 -10.59 24.90
CA VAL A 383 14.26 -11.26 23.74
C VAL A 383 14.89 -10.20 22.79
N PRO A 384 16.15 -9.82 23.01
CA PRO A 384 16.90 -8.97 22.08
C PRO A 384 16.92 -9.59 20.68
N GLY A 385 16.50 -8.85 19.65
CA GLY A 385 16.32 -9.39 18.30
C GLY A 385 15.00 -10.16 18.07
N THR A 386 13.99 -9.98 18.94
CA THR A 386 12.61 -10.36 18.60
C THR A 386 12.09 -9.57 17.39
N LYS A 387 11.25 -10.20 16.57
CA LYS A 387 10.50 -9.54 15.49
C LYS A 387 9.24 -8.81 16.00
N MET A 388 8.87 -8.99 17.27
CA MET A 388 7.71 -8.34 17.86
C MET A 388 8.04 -6.86 18.13
N GLY A 389 7.66 -5.98 17.19
CA GLY A 389 7.87 -4.53 17.25
C GLY A 389 7.00 -3.79 18.27
N PHE A 390 6.59 -4.44 19.36
CA PHE A 390 5.74 -3.85 20.40
C PHE A 390 6.61 -3.25 21.51
N ALA A 391 6.27 -2.05 21.97
CA ALA A 391 7.03 -1.35 23.02
C ALA A 391 6.93 -2.06 24.38
N GLY A 392 5.73 -2.53 24.73
CA GLY A 392 5.39 -3.18 25.98
C GLY A 392 4.14 -2.59 26.64
N LEU A 393 3.57 -3.30 27.62
CA LEU A 393 2.47 -2.80 28.45
C LEU A 393 3.04 -2.13 29.71
N ARG A 394 2.83 -0.82 29.85
CA ARG A 394 3.33 -0.01 30.99
C ARG A 394 2.64 -0.30 32.33
N LYS A 395 1.49 -0.99 32.34
CA LYS A 395 0.66 -1.26 33.53
C LYS A 395 0.53 -2.78 33.76
N GLU A 396 0.99 -3.27 34.91
CA GLU A 396 0.90 -4.71 35.23
C GLU A 396 -0.55 -5.21 35.23
N SER A 397 -1.50 -4.43 35.76
CA SER A 397 -2.92 -4.80 35.75
C SER A 397 -3.56 -4.85 34.35
N ASP A 398 -2.89 -4.35 33.29
CA ASP A 398 -3.31 -4.56 31.90
C ASP A 398 -2.73 -5.88 31.34
N ILE A 399 -1.55 -6.29 31.82
CA ILE A 399 -0.93 -7.59 31.51
C ILE A 399 -1.74 -8.73 32.16
N ASP A 400 -2.10 -8.59 33.44
CA ASP A 400 -2.91 -9.58 34.16
C ASP A 400 -4.29 -9.78 33.50
N ALA A 401 -4.89 -8.67 33.06
CA ALA A 401 -6.12 -8.68 32.30
C ALA A 401 -5.97 -9.42 30.97
N LEU A 402 -4.90 -9.10 30.20
CA LEU A 402 -4.59 -9.75 28.94
C LEU A 402 -4.33 -11.26 29.12
N LEU A 403 -3.65 -11.67 30.19
CA LEU A 403 -3.44 -13.09 30.52
C LEU A 403 -4.76 -13.78 30.85
N ALA A 404 -5.64 -13.17 31.67
CA ALA A 404 -6.95 -13.73 31.98
C ALA A 404 -7.83 -13.94 30.72
N TYR A 405 -7.81 -13.00 29.78
CA TYR A 405 -8.46 -13.15 28.47
C TYR A 405 -7.81 -14.26 27.63
N LEU A 406 -6.47 -14.33 27.57
CA LEU A 406 -5.77 -15.37 26.82
C LEU A 406 -5.99 -16.79 27.36
N ARG A 407 -6.23 -16.97 28.67
CA ARG A 407 -6.60 -18.28 29.26
C ARG A 407 -7.90 -18.87 28.70
N GLN A 408 -8.80 -18.05 28.13
CA GLN A 408 -10.04 -18.54 27.53
C GLN A 408 -9.80 -19.36 26.25
N PHE A 409 -8.64 -19.21 25.61
CA PHE A 409 -8.32 -19.84 24.34
C PHE A 409 -7.32 -20.96 24.57
N GLY A 410 -7.80 -22.20 24.66
CA GLY A 410 -6.97 -23.39 24.73
C GLY A 410 -6.16 -23.63 23.45
N ALA A 411 -5.29 -24.64 23.46
CA ALA A 411 -4.60 -25.09 22.24
C ALA A 411 -5.58 -25.66 21.21
N GLN A 412 -5.18 -25.60 19.94
CA GLN A 412 -5.84 -26.18 18.75
C GLN A 412 -4.76 -26.91 17.95
#